data_AF-A0A101GHS5-F1
#
_entry.id   AF-A0A101GHS5-F1
#
_cell.length_a   1.000
_cell.length_b   1.000
_cell.length_c   1.000
_cell.angle_alpha   90.00
_cell.angle_beta   90.00
_cell.angle_gamma   90.00
#
_symmetry.space_group_name_H-M   'P 1'
#
loop_
_entity.id
_entity.type
_entity.pdbx_description
1 polymer ?
#
loop_
_entity_poly.entity_id
_entity_poly.type
_entity_poly.pdbx_seq_one_letter_code
_entity_poly.pdbx_strand_id
1 'polypeptide(L)'
;MKREGRGLIIGSCLYASWKYLFEESTCGLTGTIKSEGWKEISDMAAWFDANRGKTFTCELADGSIFEIVASGIRMHESGHYSESSLKITGKSAKQRNDKGCAGFEKPVVSG
;
A
#
# COMPACT_ATOMS: atom_id res chain seq x y z
N MET A 1 8.03 8.97 12.31
CA MET A 1 8.95 8.03 11.67
C MET A 1 8.78 8.10 10.17
N LYS A 2 9.86 8.33 9.43
CA LYS A 2 9.84 8.40 7.96
C LYS A 2 10.22 7.03 7.38
N ARG A 3 9.52 6.58 6.35
CA ARG A 3 9.78 5.33 5.63
C ARG A 3 9.73 5.58 4.14
N GLU A 4 10.71 5.07 3.41
CA GLU A 4 10.77 5.17 1.96
C GLU A 4 11.25 3.85 1.36
N GLY A 5 10.79 3.56 0.15
CA GLY A 5 11.13 2.30 -0.50
C GLY A 5 10.40 2.11 -1.82
N ARG A 6 10.49 0.89 -2.35
CA ARG A 6 9.88 0.49 -3.61
C ARG A 6 9.24 -0.88 -3.45
N GLY A 7 8.12 -1.09 -4.13
CA GLY A 7 7.34 -2.30 -4.01
C GLY A 7 6.48 -2.25 -2.76
N LEU A 8 5.18 -2.21 -2.97
CA LEU A 8 4.20 -2.33 -1.89
C LEU A 8 3.05 -3.22 -2.35
N ILE A 9 2.39 -3.84 -1.39
CA ILE A 9 1.19 -4.63 -1.64
C ILE A 9 -0.01 -3.78 -1.20
N ILE A 10 -0.96 -3.57 -2.11
CA ILE A 10 -2.24 -2.92 -1.77
C ILE A 10 -3.35 -3.95 -1.95
N GLY A 11 -4.05 -4.27 -0.86
CA GLY A 11 -4.97 -5.40 -0.82
C GLY A 11 -4.21 -6.70 -1.07
N SER A 12 -4.46 -7.33 -2.22
CA SER A 12 -3.80 -8.58 -2.66
C SER A 12 -2.86 -8.39 -3.85
N CYS A 13 -2.64 -7.15 -4.31
CA CYS A 13 -1.89 -6.86 -5.53
C CYS A 13 -0.52 -6.28 -5.19
N LEU A 14 0.54 -6.87 -5.75
CA LEU A 14 1.91 -6.36 -5.64
C LEU A 14 2.19 -5.30 -6.72
N TYR A 15 2.58 -4.11 -6.28
CA TYR A 15 2.99 -3.00 -7.14
C TYR A 15 4.51 -2.80 -7.07
N ALA A 16 5.26 -3.70 -7.70
CA ALA A 16 6.72 -3.75 -7.60
C ALA A 16 7.43 -2.48 -8.13
N SER A 17 6.84 -1.78 -9.10
CA SER A 17 7.44 -0.58 -9.68
C SER A 17 7.19 0.68 -8.86
N TRP A 18 6.20 0.68 -7.96
CA TRP A 18 5.75 1.86 -7.22
C TRP A 18 6.71 2.19 -6.07
N LYS A 19 7.03 3.48 -5.93
CA LYS A 19 7.87 4.02 -4.86
C LYS A 19 6.99 4.67 -3.81
N TYR A 20 7.28 4.47 -2.53
CA TYR A 20 6.53 5.09 -1.45
C TYR A 20 7.43 5.99 -0.61
N LEU A 21 6.81 7.02 -0.04
CA LEU A 21 7.39 7.94 0.92
C LEU A 21 6.32 8.22 1.98
N PHE A 22 6.42 7.56 3.13
CA PHE A 22 5.46 7.65 4.21
C PHE A 22 6.07 8.31 5.45
N GLU A 23 5.25 9.09 6.12
CA GLU A 23 5.55 9.78 7.35
C GLU A 23 4.49 9.39 8.39
N GLU A 24 4.92 8.62 9.37
CA GLU A 24 4.10 8.20 10.50
C GLU A 24 4.30 9.18 11.66
N SER A 25 3.19 9.67 12.21
CA SER A 25 3.14 10.58 13.35
C SER A 25 2.14 10.05 14.39
N THR A 26 2.08 10.70 15.56
CA THR A 26 1.04 10.42 16.57
C THR A 26 -0.38 10.63 16.05
N CYS A 27 -0.55 11.45 15.00
CA CYS A 27 -1.84 11.73 14.37
C CYS A 27 -2.19 10.77 13.22
N GLY A 28 -1.31 9.84 12.88
CA GLY A 28 -1.51 8.86 11.80
C GLY A 28 -0.40 8.86 10.76
N LEU A 29 -0.69 8.24 9.62
CA LEU A 29 0.19 8.09 8.47
C LEU A 29 -0.19 9.09 7.39
N THR A 30 0.79 9.79 6.83
CA THR A 30 0.63 10.58 5.60
C THR A 30 1.74 10.22 4.63
N GLY A 31 1.53 10.41 3.34
CA GLY A 31 2.62 10.20 2.40
C GLY A 31 2.23 10.25 0.94
N THR A 32 3.16 9.80 0.12
CA THR A 32 2.97 9.70 -1.33
C THR A 32 3.41 8.36 -1.88
N ILE A 33 2.69 7.88 -2.90
CA ILE A 33 3.10 6.75 -3.73
C ILE A 33 3.33 7.26 -5.14
N LYS A 34 4.46 6.93 -5.74
CA LYS A 34 4.90 7.42 -7.05
C LYS A 34 5.08 6.27 -8.02
N SER A 35 4.72 6.51 -9.28
CA SER A 35 5.10 5.65 -10.39
C SER A 35 5.64 6.48 -11.55
N GLU A 36 6.57 5.88 -12.27
CA GLU A 36 7.25 6.49 -13.42
C GLU A 36 7.00 5.60 -14.63
N GLY A 37 6.82 6.22 -15.79
CA GLY A 37 6.51 5.51 -17.03
C GLY A 37 5.09 5.80 -17.53
N TRP A 38 4.94 5.84 -18.86
CA TRP A 38 3.70 6.23 -19.52
C TRP A 38 2.53 5.29 -19.18
N LYS A 39 2.80 3.98 -19.17
CA LYS A 39 1.80 2.96 -18.88
C LYS A 39 1.41 3.01 -17.40
N GLU A 40 2.41 3.13 -16.53
CA GLU A 40 2.27 3.12 -15.08
C GLU A 40 1.46 4.31 -14.56
N ILE A 41 1.56 5.47 -15.22
CA ILE A 41 0.74 6.64 -14.90
C ILE A 41 -0.72 6.41 -15.21
N SER A 42 -1.01 5.83 -16.37
CA SER A 42 -2.38 5.49 -16.77
C SER A 42 -2.97 4.43 -15.83
N ASP A 43 -2.16 3.43 -15.45
CA ASP A 43 -2.56 2.40 -14.49
C ASP A 43 -2.82 3.00 -13.10
N MET A 44 -1.96 3.90 -12.61
CA MET A 44 -2.12 4.58 -11.32
C MET A 44 -3.33 5.52 -11.32
N ALA A 45 -3.60 6.19 -12.45
CA ALA A 45 -4.79 7.00 -12.67
C ALA A 45 -6.07 6.17 -12.55
N ALA A 46 -6.16 5.11 -13.36
CA ALA A 46 -7.30 4.21 -13.36
C ALA A 46 -7.51 3.55 -12.00
N TRP A 47 -6.41 3.17 -11.34
CA TRP A 47 -6.46 2.66 -9.97
C TRP A 47 -7.05 3.71 -9.02
N PHE A 48 -6.60 4.97 -9.07
CA PHE A 48 -7.14 6.03 -8.22
C PHE A 48 -8.63 6.25 -8.45
N ASP A 49 -9.09 6.40 -9.70
CA ASP A 49 -10.50 6.64 -9.99
C ASP A 49 -11.40 5.49 -9.51
N ALA A 50 -10.96 4.24 -9.65
CA ALA A 50 -11.70 3.08 -9.17
C ALA A 50 -11.75 2.97 -7.63
N ASN A 51 -10.80 3.59 -6.94
CA ASN A 51 -10.53 3.36 -5.53
C ASN A 51 -10.59 4.62 -4.65
N ARG A 52 -10.93 5.77 -5.22
CA ARG A 52 -10.96 7.05 -4.51
C ARG A 52 -11.89 7.00 -3.30
N GLY A 53 -11.37 7.45 -2.15
CA GLY A 53 -12.12 7.50 -0.89
C GLY A 53 -12.34 6.14 -0.20
N LYS A 54 -11.88 5.04 -0.79
CA LYS A 54 -11.91 3.71 -0.15
C LYS A 54 -10.66 3.51 0.71
N THR A 55 -10.81 2.70 1.75
CA THR A 55 -9.72 2.28 2.64
C THR A 55 -9.12 0.97 2.13
N PHE A 56 -7.79 0.88 2.11
CA PHE A 56 -7.06 -0.30 1.71
C PHE A 56 -5.99 -0.67 2.72
N THR A 57 -5.75 -1.96 2.87
CA THR A 57 -4.57 -2.46 3.56
C THR A 57 -3.36 -2.32 2.64
N CYS A 58 -2.32 -1.67 3.14
CA CYS A 58 -1.03 -1.52 2.49
C CYS A 58 0.03 -2.25 3.31
N GLU A 59 0.76 -3.17 2.69
CA GLU A 59 1.90 -3.86 3.29
C GLU A 59 3.20 -3.39 2.63
N LEU A 60 4.19 -3.07 3.45
CA LEU A 60 5.53 -2.70 3.05
C LEU A 60 6.47 -3.91 3.09
N ALA A 61 7.61 -3.82 2.40
CA ALA A 61 8.62 -4.89 2.37
C ALA A 61 9.20 -5.24 3.77
N ASP A 62 9.11 -4.34 4.74
CA ASP A 62 9.52 -4.58 6.13
C ASP A 62 8.46 -5.33 6.97
N GLY A 63 7.34 -5.74 6.35
CA GLY A 63 6.21 -6.43 6.99
C GLY A 63 5.24 -5.49 7.71
N SER A 64 5.44 -4.17 7.61
CA SER A 64 4.54 -3.20 8.23
C SER A 64 3.25 -3.06 7.46
N ILE A 65 2.14 -3.03 8.19
CA ILE A 65 0.79 -2.99 7.63
C ILE A 65 0.11 -1.69 8.03
N PHE A 66 -0.48 -1.00 7.06
CA PHE A 66 -1.18 0.26 7.22
C PHE A 66 -2.57 0.18 6.61
N GLU A 67 -3.55 0.86 7.22
CA GLU A 67 -4.80 1.21 6.57
C GLU A 67 -4.65 2.58 5.92
N ILE A 68 -4.72 2.65 4.59
CA ILE A 68 -4.53 3.88 3.82
C ILE A 68 -5.75 4.23 2.99
N VAL A 69 -5.93 5.51 2.73
CA VAL A 69 -6.93 6.10 1.83
C VAL A 69 -6.20 7.00 0.86
N ALA A 70 -6.47 6.83 -0.43
CA ALA A 70 -5.97 7.73 -1.45
C ALA A 70 -6.81 9.03 -1.46
N SER A 71 -6.17 10.15 -1.15
CA SER A 71 -6.83 11.46 -1.00
C SER A 71 -6.68 12.35 -2.24
N GLY A 72 -5.72 12.05 -3.12
CA GLY A 72 -5.55 12.76 -4.39
C GLY A 72 -4.50 12.11 -5.27
N ILE A 73 -4.50 12.51 -6.55
CA ILE A 73 -3.49 12.12 -7.53
C ILE A 73 -3.00 13.38 -8.25
N ARG A 74 -1.71 13.41 -8.55
CA ARG A 74 -1.08 14.42 -9.42
C ARG A 74 -0.35 13.68 -10.53
N MET A 75 -0.57 14.10 -11.77
CA MET A 75 0.17 13.61 -12.93
C MET A 75 1.04 14.73 -13.46
N HIS A 76 2.23 14.37 -13.93
CA HIS A 76 3.15 15.29 -14.58
C HIS A 76 3.75 14.60 -15.81
N GLU A 77 3.48 15.16 -16.97
CA GLU A 77 3.97 14.69 -18.26
C GLU A 77 4.76 15.81 -18.92
N SER A 78 6.03 15.56 -19.21
CA SER A 78 6.92 16.51 -19.84
C SER A 78 7.76 15.80 -20.90
N GLY A 79 7.17 15.43 -22.04
CA GLY A 79 7.80 14.95 -23.31
C GLY A 79 8.75 13.74 -23.24
N HIS A 80 9.72 13.78 -22.34
CA HIS A 80 10.75 12.78 -22.03
C HIS A 80 10.56 12.11 -20.67
N TYR A 81 9.65 12.61 -19.84
CA TYR A 81 9.41 12.07 -18.51
C TYR A 81 7.93 12.14 -18.17
N SER A 82 7.42 11.06 -17.59
CA SER A 82 6.07 11.00 -17.10
C SER A 82 6.10 10.38 -15.69
N GLU A 83 5.53 11.08 -14.71
CA GLU A 83 5.38 10.62 -13.32
C GLU A 83 3.94 10.86 -12.83
N SER A 84 3.43 9.93 -12.02
CA SER A 84 2.23 10.11 -11.21
C SER A 84 2.54 9.96 -9.74
N SER A 85 1.88 10.78 -8.93
CA SER A 85 2.01 10.80 -7.47
C SER A 85 0.63 10.74 -6.83
N LEU A 86 0.34 9.66 -6.11
CA LEU A 86 -0.79 9.52 -5.21
C LEU A 86 -0.46 10.13 -3.85
N LYS A 87 -1.38 10.92 -3.31
CA LYS A 87 -1.37 11.31 -1.90
C LYS A 87 -2.17 10.29 -1.09
N ILE A 88 -1.59 9.84 0.02
CA ILE A 88 -2.24 8.92 0.94
C ILE A 88 -2.29 9.50 2.35
N THR A 89 -3.35 9.12 3.05
CA THR A 89 -3.51 9.33 4.49
C THR A 89 -3.98 8.03 5.11
N GLY A 90 -3.61 7.75 6.35
CA GLY A 90 -3.90 6.47 6.95
C GLY A 90 -3.49 6.36 8.39
N LYS A 91 -3.36 5.13 8.86
CA LYS A 91 -2.90 4.77 10.20
C LYS A 91 -2.27 3.38 10.17
N SER A 92 -1.42 3.09 11.13
CA SER A 92 -0.92 1.73 11.31
C SER A 92 -2.09 0.78 11.58
N ALA A 93 -2.17 -0.30 10.81
CA ALA A 93 -3.09 -1.38 11.10
C ALA A 93 -2.53 -2.08 12.34
N LYS A 94 -3.26 -2.07 13.46
CA LYS A 94 -2.89 -2.96 14.57
C LYS A 94 -2.90 -4.37 13.98
N GLN A 95 -1.76 -5.05 13.99
CA GLN A 95 -1.78 -6.51 13.85
C GLN A 95 -2.84 -6.99 14.84
N ARG A 96 -3.90 -7.64 14.36
CA ARG A 96 -4.68 -8.50 15.24
C ARG A 96 -3.63 -9.42 15.84
N ASN A 97 -3.40 -9.28 17.15
CA ASN A 97 -2.58 -10.19 17.90
C ASN A 97 -3.39 -11.50 17.99
N ASP A 98 -3.48 -12.20 16.87
CA ASP A 98 -4.02 -13.55 16.81
C ASP A 98 -2.92 -14.45 17.36
N LYS A 99 -2.80 -14.46 18.69
CA LYS A 99 -2.36 -15.67 19.39
C LYS A 99 -3.42 -16.72 19.10
N GLY A 100 -3.28 -17.41 17.96
CA GLY A 100 -4.27 -18.38 17.52
C GLY A 100 -3.83 -19.31 16.39
N CYS A 101 -2.54 -19.42 16.06
CA CYS A 101 -2.03 -20.64 15.42
C CYS A 101 -1.87 -21.74 16.49
N ALA A 102 -2.99 -22.17 17.08
CA ALA A 102 -3.05 -23.40 17.85
C ALA A 102 -3.36 -24.55 16.89
N GLY A 103 -2.34 -25.39 16.68
CA GLY A 103 -2.48 -26.82 16.43
C GLY A 103 -3.38 -27.25 15.27
N PHE A 104 -2.79 -27.44 14.09
CA PHE A 104 -3.29 -28.46 13.17
C PHE A 104 -2.85 -29.84 13.71
N GLU A 105 -3.46 -30.29 14.81
CA GLU A 105 -3.33 -31.69 15.23
C GLU A 105 -4.19 -32.54 14.31
N LYS A 106 -3.52 -33.41 13.54
CA LYS A 106 -4.17 -34.41 12.71
C LYS A 106 -4.95 -35.37 13.62
N PRO A 107 -6.19 -35.75 13.28
CA PRO A 107 -6.82 -36.86 13.99
C PRO A 107 -6.05 -38.15 13.67
N VAL A 108 -5.44 -38.74 14.70
CA VAL A 108 -5.06 -40.15 14.69
C VAL A 108 -6.36 -40.95 14.66
N VAL A 109 -6.65 -41.55 13.52
CA VAL A 109 -7.68 -42.60 13.42
C VAL A 109 -7.01 -43.89 13.88
N SER A 110 -7.29 -44.29 15.11
CA SER A 110 -7.12 -45.66 15.60
C SER A 110 -8.50 -46.30 15.64
N GLY A 111 -8.70 -47.37 14.86
CA GLY A 111 -9.95 -48.15 14.81
C GLY A 111 -10.06 -48.91 13.50
#